data_AF-A0A7R9UTC7-F1
#
_entry.id   AF-A0A7R9UTC7-F1
#
_cell.length_a   1.000
_cell.length_b   1.000
_cell.length_c   1.000
_cell.angle_alpha   90.00
_cell.angle_beta   90.00
_cell.angle_gamma   90.00
#
_symmetry.space_group_name_H-M   'P 1'
#
loop_
_entity.id
_entity.type
_entity.pdbx_description
1 polymer ?
#
loop_
_entity_poly.entity_id
_entity_poly.type
_entity_poly.pdbx_seq_one_letter_code
_entity_poly.pdbx_strand_id
1 'polypeptide(L)'
;FNYFVQDGRLARALLAEGATDKTPAYRMFDGTTAGTRSMFTKMNGAAHKFARKGVVPAFRPEHLHRMRSVCLAHLAAWTAAELEPAVAAGQPVDICHHMLKVTVGAIA
;
A
#
# COMPACT_ATOMS: atom_id res chain seq x y z
N PHE A 1 -14.33 -17.87 16.13
CA PHE A 1 -13.64 -18.91 15.35
C PHE A 1 -12.96 -18.25 14.16
N ASN A 2 -11.63 -18.38 14.05
CA ASN A 2 -10.90 -17.93 12.88
C ASN A 2 -10.83 -19.09 11.90
N TYR A 3 -11.57 -19.02 10.79
CA TYR A 3 -11.53 -20.02 9.74
C TYR A 3 -10.50 -19.60 8.68
N PHE A 4 -9.57 -20.48 8.37
CA PHE A 4 -8.67 -20.30 7.23
C PHE A 4 -9.35 -20.81 5.96
N VAL A 5 -9.51 -19.94 4.97
CA VAL A 5 -10.11 -20.28 3.68
C VAL A 5 -9.00 -20.38 2.65
N GLN A 6 -8.76 -21.59 2.15
CA GLN A 6 -7.77 -21.87 1.10
C GLN A 6 -8.44 -22.25 -0.24
N ASP A 7 -9.77 -22.45 -0.25
CA ASP A 7 -10.53 -22.74 -1.47
C ASP A 7 -10.93 -21.45 -2.20
N GLY A 8 -10.59 -21.37 -3.49
CA GLY A 8 -10.82 -20.18 -4.30
C GLY A 8 -12.29 -19.89 -4.60
N ARG A 9 -13.15 -20.91 -4.67
CA ARG A 9 -14.59 -20.74 -4.91
C ARG A 9 -15.27 -20.17 -3.67
N LEU A 10 -14.96 -20.72 -2.51
CA LEU A 10 -15.41 -20.24 -1.21
C LEU A 10 -14.90 -18.83 -0.92
N ALA A 11 -13.62 -18.55 -1.20
CA ALA A 11 -13.07 -17.20 -1.06
C ALA A 11 -13.83 -16.18 -1.93
N ARG A 12 -14.13 -16.53 -3.19
CA ARG A 12 -14.93 -15.67 -4.08
C ARG A 12 -16.33 -15.43 -3.53
N ALA A 13 -17.01 -16.47 -3.04
CA ALA A 13 -18.34 -16.35 -2.46
C ALA A 13 -18.35 -15.40 -1.25
N LEU A 14 -17.40 -15.58 -0.32
CA LEU A 14 -17.25 -14.75 0.87
C LEU A 14 -16.91 -13.29 0.55
N LEU A 15 -16.04 -13.05 -0.44
CA LEU A 15 -15.68 -11.69 -0.86
C LEU A 15 -16.82 -10.99 -1.61
N ALA A 16 -17.69 -11.74 -2.29
CA ALA A 16 -18.82 -11.21 -3.04
C ALA A 16 -20.03 -10.86 -2.15
N GLU A 17 -20.23 -11.56 -1.03
CA GLU A 17 -21.32 -11.28 -0.07
C GLU A 17 -21.25 -9.88 0.56
N GLY A 18 -20.09 -9.22 0.47
CA GLY A 18 -20.03 -7.77 0.61
C GLY A 18 -20.44 -7.22 1.98
N ALA A 19 -20.24 -7.96 3.07
CA ALA A 19 -20.33 -7.40 4.42
C ALA A 19 -19.72 -8.36 5.47
N THR A 20 -18.40 -8.35 5.62
CA THR A 20 -17.76 -8.96 6.79
C THR A 20 -17.26 -7.85 7.71
N ASP A 21 -17.52 -7.98 9.01
CA ASP A 21 -16.89 -7.13 10.02
C ASP A 21 -15.38 -7.37 10.04
N LYS A 22 -14.62 -6.33 9.72
CA LYS A 22 -13.16 -6.33 9.71
C LYS A 22 -12.54 -5.69 10.96
N THR A 23 -13.32 -5.06 11.84
CA THR A 23 -12.80 -4.36 13.04
C THR A 23 -11.92 -5.25 13.91
N PRO A 24 -12.25 -6.52 14.22
CA PRO A 24 -11.37 -7.37 15.00
C PRO A 24 -9.98 -7.54 14.38
N ALA A 25 -9.89 -7.59 13.06
CA ALA A 25 -8.62 -7.75 12.33
C ALA A 25 -7.80 -6.44 12.27
N TYR A 26 -8.47 -5.28 12.26
CA TYR A 26 -7.82 -3.98 12.07
C TYR A 26 -7.68 -3.13 13.33
N ARG A 27 -8.19 -3.58 14.49
CA ARG A 27 -8.15 -2.85 15.77
C ARG A 27 -6.73 -2.36 16.16
N MET A 28 -5.69 -3.13 15.84
CA MET A 28 -4.31 -2.75 16.15
C MET A 28 -3.81 -1.54 15.33
N PHE A 29 -4.47 -1.21 14.23
CA PHE A 29 -4.10 -0.11 13.34
C PHE A 29 -4.83 1.21 13.64
N ASP A 30 -5.78 1.22 14.58
CA ASP A 30 -6.52 2.43 14.94
C ASP A 30 -5.57 3.54 15.46
N GLY A 31 -4.51 3.15 16.19
CA GLY A 31 -3.47 4.09 16.65
C GLY A 31 -2.57 4.62 15.53
N THR A 32 -2.36 3.85 14.46
CA THR A 32 -1.50 4.23 13.32
C THR A 32 -2.16 5.18 12.34
N THR A 33 -3.48 5.32 12.40
CA THR A 33 -4.27 6.19 11.51
C THR A 33 -4.70 7.50 12.20
N ALA A 34 -4.06 7.86 13.32
CA ALA A 34 -4.41 9.01 14.15
C ALA A 34 -5.90 9.07 14.55
N GLY A 35 -6.53 7.90 14.76
CA GLY A 35 -7.98 7.81 15.04
C GLY A 35 -8.87 8.16 13.84
N THR A 36 -8.28 8.45 12.68
CA THR A 36 -9.00 8.70 11.44
C THR A 36 -9.49 7.38 10.90
N ARG A 37 -10.69 6.98 11.33
CA ARG A 37 -11.78 6.35 10.56
C ARG A 37 -11.41 6.08 9.07
N SER A 38 -10.48 5.15 8.84
CA SER A 38 -9.73 4.95 7.61
C SER A 38 -10.53 4.07 6.66
N MET A 39 -10.24 4.06 5.36
CA MET A 39 -10.85 3.06 4.46
C MET A 39 -10.48 1.62 4.83
N PHE A 40 -9.37 1.43 5.57
CA PHE A 40 -8.93 0.12 6.04
C PHE A 40 -9.61 -0.31 7.35
N THR A 41 -9.98 0.66 8.21
CA THR A 41 -10.58 0.40 9.52
C THR A 41 -12.10 0.60 9.54
N LYS A 42 -12.66 1.43 8.65
CA LYS A 42 -14.10 1.57 8.44
C LYS A 42 -14.63 0.32 7.75
N MET A 43 -15.21 -0.55 8.56
CA MET A 43 -16.12 -1.58 8.12
C MET A 43 -17.25 -0.97 7.32
N ASN A 44 -17.43 -1.46 6.09
CA ASN A 44 -18.68 -1.54 5.32
C ASN A 44 -19.61 -0.30 5.32
N GLY A 45 -20.75 -0.42 4.63
CA GLY A 45 -21.77 0.62 4.57
C GLY A 45 -21.36 1.95 3.88
N ALA A 46 -22.18 2.98 4.10
CA ALA A 46 -22.05 4.28 3.45
C ALA A 46 -20.73 4.98 3.77
N ALA A 47 -20.20 4.82 4.99
CA ALA A 47 -18.96 5.46 5.43
C ALA A 47 -17.72 4.90 4.72
N HIS A 48 -17.63 3.57 4.55
CA HIS A 48 -16.56 2.96 3.75
C HIS A 48 -16.70 3.33 2.28
N LYS A 49 -17.92 3.28 1.71
CA LYS A 49 -18.18 3.69 0.33
C LYS A 49 -17.79 5.14 0.07
N PHE A 50 -18.08 6.04 1.01
CA PHE A 50 -17.69 7.44 0.96
C PHE A 50 -16.17 7.61 1.03
N ALA A 51 -15.50 6.98 2.00
CA ALA A 51 -14.04 7.03 2.12
C ALA A 51 -13.35 6.49 0.86
N ARG A 52 -13.80 5.33 0.34
CA ARG A 52 -13.31 4.76 -0.91
C ARG A 52 -13.53 5.71 -2.10
N LYS A 53 -14.69 6.35 -2.20
CA LYS A 53 -14.98 7.32 -3.28
C LYS A 53 -14.01 8.51 -3.27
N GLY A 54 -13.55 8.95 -2.10
CA GLY A 54 -12.54 10.00 -1.97
C GLY A 54 -11.14 9.57 -2.43
N VAL A 55 -10.78 8.30 -2.22
CA VAL A 55 -9.42 7.78 -2.50
C VAL A 55 -9.27 7.27 -3.94
N VAL A 56 -10.29 6.59 -4.48
CA VAL A 56 -10.23 5.95 -5.82
C VAL A 56 -9.76 6.89 -6.93
N PRO A 57 -10.15 8.18 -7.00
CA PRO A 57 -9.67 9.08 -8.04
C PRO A 57 -8.15 9.23 -8.09
N ALA A 58 -7.44 9.16 -6.96
CA ALA A 58 -5.98 9.26 -6.91
C ALA A 58 -5.27 8.07 -7.59
N PHE A 59 -5.98 6.98 -7.84
CA PHE A 59 -5.47 5.76 -8.49
C PHE A 59 -5.99 5.57 -9.92
N ARG A 60 -6.46 6.65 -10.56
CA ARG A 60 -6.82 6.61 -11.98
C ARG A 60 -5.58 6.60 -12.88
N PRO A 61 -5.68 6.07 -14.12
CA PRO A 61 -4.54 5.93 -15.02
C PRO A 61 -3.71 7.20 -15.18
N GLU A 62 -4.35 8.37 -15.28
CA GLU A 62 -3.66 9.65 -15.46
C GLU A 62 -2.75 9.98 -14.27
N HIS A 63 -3.24 9.77 -13.05
CA HIS A 63 -2.45 9.97 -11.82
C HIS A 63 -1.37 8.90 -11.66
N LEU A 64 -1.66 7.64 -12.03
CA LEU A 64 -0.68 6.56 -11.99
C LEU A 64 0.46 6.79 -12.98
N HIS A 65 0.19 7.33 -14.17
CA HIS A 65 1.24 7.69 -15.12
C HIS A 65 2.15 8.79 -14.59
N ARG A 66 1.56 9.83 -13.97
CA ARG A 66 2.34 10.86 -13.29
C ARG A 66 3.18 10.28 -12.16
N MET A 67 2.58 9.45 -11.30
CA MET A 67 3.28 8.83 -10.18
C MET A 67 4.42 7.92 -10.65
N ARG A 68 4.23 7.18 -11.74
CA ARG A 68 5.30 6.39 -12.37
C ARG A 68 6.50 7.25 -12.74
N SER A 69 6.30 8.44 -13.31
CA SER A 69 7.41 9.33 -13.64
C SER A 69 8.18 9.79 -12.40
N VAL A 70 7.48 10.07 -11.30
CA VAL A 70 8.09 10.40 -10.01
C VAL A 70 8.91 9.22 -9.48
N CYS A 71 8.32 8.02 -9.41
CA CYS A 71 9.03 6.82 -8.96
C CYS A 71 10.30 6.54 -9.78
N LEU A 72 10.23 6.71 -11.11
CA LEU A 72 11.39 6.53 -11.99
C LEU A 72 12.50 7.56 -11.70
N ALA A 73 12.13 8.83 -11.45
CA ALA A 73 13.11 9.86 -11.12
C ALA A 73 13.82 9.57 -9.79
N HIS A 74 13.08 9.17 -8.75
CA HIS A 74 13.67 8.77 -7.46
C HIS A 74 14.55 7.54 -7.58
N LEU A 75 14.13 6.54 -8.36
CA LEU A 75 14.92 5.34 -8.60
C LEU A 75 16.22 5.65 -9.35
N ALA A 76 16.15 6.49 -10.40
CA ALA A 76 17.33 6.90 -11.16
C ALA A 76 18.32 7.70 -10.30
N ALA A 77 17.80 8.63 -9.48
CA ALA A 77 18.63 9.42 -8.56
C ALA A 77 19.35 8.52 -7.54
N TRP A 78 18.64 7.57 -6.92
CA TRP A 78 19.25 6.60 -5.99
C TRP A 78 20.28 5.71 -6.69
N THR A 79 19.97 5.23 -7.90
CA THR A 79 20.87 4.34 -8.65
C THR A 79 22.22 5.02 -8.90
N ALA A 80 22.19 6.26 -9.40
CA ALA A 80 23.40 7.02 -9.71
C ALA A 80 24.16 7.47 -8.45
N ALA A 81 23.45 7.85 -7.38
CA ALA A 81 24.05 8.43 -6.18
C ALA A 81 24.60 7.38 -5.19
N GLU A 82 23.98 6.20 -5.13
CA GLU A 82 24.28 5.21 -4.08
C GLU A 82 24.62 3.82 -4.66
N LEU A 83 23.78 3.28 -5.55
CA LEU A 83 23.93 1.89 -6.01
C LEU A 83 25.16 1.70 -6.91
N GLU A 84 25.31 2.50 -7.96
CA GLU A 84 26.44 2.41 -8.88
C GLU A 84 27.79 2.62 -8.18
N PRO A 85 27.96 3.63 -7.30
CA PRO A 85 29.18 3.77 -6.50
C PRO A 85 29.46 2.58 -5.59
N ALA A 86 28.44 2.04 -4.91
CA ALA A 86 28.61 0.90 -4.01
C ALA A 86 29.05 -0.36 -4.77
N VAL A 87 28.45 -0.62 -5.93
CA VAL A 87 28.84 -1.74 -6.81
C VAL A 87 30.27 -1.56 -7.32
N ALA A 88 30.63 -0.36 -7.80
CA ALA A 88 31.98 -0.06 -8.27
C ALA A 88 33.04 -0.22 -7.17
N ALA A 89 32.69 0.08 -5.93
CA ALA A 89 33.55 -0.08 -4.76
C ALA A 89 33.51 -1.48 -4.12
N GLY A 90 32.78 -2.44 -4.70
CA GLY A 90 32.62 -3.79 -4.17
C GLY A 90 31.97 -3.84 -2.78
N GLN A 91 31.17 -2.82 -2.43
CA GLN A 91 30.53 -2.71 -1.13
C GLN A 91 29.20 -3.49 -1.11
N PRO A 92 28.88 -4.18 0.00
CA PRO A 92 27.58 -4.80 0.17
C PRO A 92 26.49 -3.74 0.29
N VAL A 93 25.32 -4.00 -0.32
CA VAL A 93 24.17 -3.11 -0.33
C VAL A 93 22.94 -3.83 0.24
N ASP A 94 22.29 -3.24 1.25
CA ASP A 94 21.00 -3.72 1.74
C ASP A 94 19.86 -3.17 0.87
N ILE A 95 19.51 -3.94 -0.16
CA ILE A 95 18.46 -3.59 -1.11
C ILE A 95 17.12 -3.31 -0.42
N CYS A 96 16.78 -4.01 0.68
CA CYS A 96 15.53 -3.77 1.39
C CYS A 96 15.48 -2.38 2.01
N HIS A 97 16.56 -1.96 2.69
CA HIS A 97 16.65 -0.63 3.27
C HIS A 97 16.56 0.47 2.20
N HIS A 98 17.26 0.31 1.08
CA HIS A 98 17.26 1.31 0.02
C HIS A 98 15.92 1.38 -0.72
N MET A 99 15.26 0.24 -0.97
CA MET A 99 13.92 0.23 -1.56
C MET A 99 12.89 0.92 -0.66
N LEU A 100 13.01 0.79 0.67
CA LEU A 100 12.17 1.54 1.60
C LEU A 100 12.41 3.05 1.47
N LYS A 101 13.66 3.50 1.42
CA LYS A 101 14.00 4.93 1.22
C LYS A 101 13.42 5.48 -0.08
N VAL A 102 13.61 4.77 -1.19
CA VAL A 102 13.07 5.18 -2.51
C VAL A 102 11.54 5.22 -2.48
N THR A 103 10.91 4.21 -1.88
CA THR A 103 9.44 4.12 -1.81
C THR A 103 8.85 5.24 -0.95
N VAL A 104 9.41 5.49 0.23
CA VAL A 104 8.95 6.58 1.10
C VAL A 104 9.20 7.94 0.44
N GLY A 105 10.36 8.15 -0.18
CA GLY A 105 10.69 9.39 -0.87
C GLY A 105 9.79 9.68 -2.07
N ALA A 106 9.28 8.65 -2.76
CA ALA A 106 8.37 8.81 -3.88
C ALA A 106 6.90 9.05 -3.47
N ILE A 107 6.53 8.68 -2.24
CA ILE A 107 5.14 8.80 -1.72
C ILE A 107 4.95 10.05 -0.86
N ALA A 108 6.00 10.49 -0.14
CA ALA A 108 6.00 11.65 0.75
C ALA A 108 5.95 12.99 0.00
#